data_AF-A0AA37WGW2-F1
#
_entry.id   AF-A0AA37WGW2-F1
#
_cell.length_a   1.000
_cell.length_b   1.000
_cell.length_c   1.000
_cell.angle_alpha   90.00
_cell.angle_beta   90.00
_cell.angle_gamma   90.00
#
_symmetry.space_group_name_H-M   'P 1'
#
loop_
_entity.id
_entity.type
_entity.pdbx_description
1 polymer ?
#
loop_
_entity_poly.entity_id
_entity_poly.type
_entity_poly.pdbx_seq_one_letter_code
_entity_poly.pdbx_strand_id
1 'polypeptide(L)'
;MEIFKASVQYNDLKGSCAADRADNSDATEWLKNNDHIQEYEFLVGISLFAGENHGEHRDPVSVTFLITDETGFRALGQNSSEYEIRKVNVDMEITAFLALFKRFEITLSTNSCLEGKEY
;
A
#
# COMPACT_ATOMS: atom_id res chain seq x y z
N MET A 1 6.02 -8.43 -15.77
CA MET A 1 4.95 -7.41 -15.66
C MET A 1 4.09 -7.79 -14.48
N GLU A 2 4.01 -6.94 -13.48
CA GLU A 2 3.17 -7.16 -12.30
C GLU A 2 1.99 -6.20 -12.35
N ILE A 3 0.82 -6.67 -11.92
CA ILE A 3 -0.38 -5.85 -11.85
C ILE A 3 -0.48 -5.36 -10.41
N PHE A 4 -0.57 -4.03 -10.21
CA PHE A 4 -0.81 -3.46 -8.90
C PHE A 4 -2.26 -3.75 -8.46
N LYS A 5 -2.45 -4.90 -7.81
CA LYS A 5 -3.74 -5.42 -7.37
C LYS A 5 -3.54 -6.40 -6.21
N ALA A 6 -4.30 -6.24 -5.14
CA ALA A 6 -4.30 -7.20 -4.04
C ALA A 6 -4.73 -8.60 -4.53
N SER A 7 -4.00 -9.62 -4.13
CA SER A 7 -4.38 -11.01 -4.37
C SER A 7 -3.75 -11.96 -3.35
N VAL A 8 -4.50 -13.01 -3.02
CA VAL A 8 -4.06 -14.18 -2.26
C VAL A 8 -4.52 -15.44 -2.99
N GLN A 9 -4.22 -16.62 -2.43
CA GLN A 9 -4.46 -17.91 -3.09
C GLN A 9 -5.89 -18.11 -3.58
N TYR A 10 -6.90 -17.78 -2.76
CA TYR A 10 -8.32 -18.06 -3.08
C TYR A 10 -9.15 -16.79 -3.35
N ASN A 11 -8.78 -15.65 -2.77
CA ASN A 11 -9.52 -14.38 -2.89
C ASN A 11 -11.02 -14.46 -2.55
N ASP A 12 -11.38 -15.27 -1.55
CA ASP A 12 -12.78 -15.46 -1.13
C ASP A 12 -13.44 -14.15 -0.66
N LEU A 13 -12.64 -13.30 -0.02
CA LEU A 13 -13.01 -11.97 0.40
C LEU A 13 -12.28 -10.92 -0.44
N LYS A 14 -13.02 -9.94 -0.94
CA LYS A 14 -12.50 -8.81 -1.73
C LYS A 14 -13.24 -7.53 -1.34
N GLY A 15 -12.57 -6.41 -1.52
CA GLY A 15 -13.15 -5.08 -1.28
C GLY A 15 -12.12 -4.00 -1.56
N SER A 16 -12.21 -2.90 -0.82
CA SER A 16 -11.34 -1.73 -0.99
C SER A 16 -10.63 -1.38 0.31
N CYS A 17 -9.67 -0.46 0.20
CA CYS A 17 -9.07 0.19 1.34
C CYS A 17 -9.02 1.69 1.08
N ALA A 18 -9.05 2.47 2.16
CA ALA A 18 -8.89 3.91 2.14
C ALA A 18 -7.99 4.35 3.29
N ALA A 19 -7.20 5.39 3.07
CA ALA A 19 -6.28 5.91 4.07
C ALA A 19 -6.14 7.43 3.97
N ASP A 20 -6.14 8.10 5.12
CA ASP A 20 -5.81 9.52 5.23
C ASP A 20 -4.30 9.66 5.50
N ARG A 21 -3.63 10.59 4.80
CA ARG A 21 -2.24 10.95 5.11
C ARG A 21 -2.17 11.60 6.50
N ALA A 22 -1.17 11.21 7.29
CA ALA A 22 -0.86 11.86 8.55
C ALA A 22 -0.04 13.13 8.30
N ASP A 23 -0.27 14.17 9.12
CA ASP A 23 0.31 15.49 8.84
C ASP A 23 1.85 15.51 8.98
N ASN A 24 2.40 14.81 9.99
CA ASN A 24 3.84 14.81 10.31
C ASN A 24 4.45 13.42 10.49
N SER A 25 3.74 12.35 10.12
CA SER A 25 4.17 10.96 10.38
C SER A 25 3.61 9.98 9.35
N ASP A 26 3.41 10.44 8.11
CA ASP A 26 2.89 9.57 7.05
C ASP A 26 3.96 8.61 6.50
N ALA A 27 3.54 7.71 5.62
CA ALA A 27 4.44 6.77 4.95
C ALA A 27 5.62 7.45 4.22
N THR A 28 5.42 8.65 3.65
CA THR A 28 6.50 9.37 2.96
C THR A 28 7.54 9.87 3.97
N GLU A 29 7.10 10.43 5.09
CA GLU A 29 8.00 10.86 6.15
C GLU A 29 8.74 9.67 6.78
N TRP A 30 8.07 8.54 7.01
CA TRP A 30 8.74 7.31 7.46
C TRP A 30 9.80 6.84 6.48
N LEU A 31 9.52 6.83 5.17
CA LEU A 31 10.49 6.45 4.14
C LEU A 31 11.70 7.38 4.10
N LYS A 32 11.50 8.69 4.29
CA LYS A 32 12.61 9.67 4.34
C LYS A 32 13.52 9.41 5.53
N ASN A 33 12.93 9.21 6.71
CA ASN A 33 13.66 8.97 7.96
C ASN A 33 14.43 7.64 7.98
N ASN A 34 14.14 6.73 7.04
CA ASN A 34 14.84 5.45 6.87
C ASN A 34 15.67 5.40 5.57
N ASP A 35 15.97 6.54 4.96
CA ASP A 35 16.78 6.66 3.73
C ASP A 35 16.25 5.85 2.53
N HIS A 36 14.93 5.67 2.45
CA HIS A 36 14.27 4.87 1.41
C HIS A 36 13.69 5.71 0.25
N ILE A 37 13.53 7.01 0.44
CA ILE A 37 13.03 7.96 -0.56
C ILE A 37 13.84 9.26 -0.54
N GLN A 38 14.07 9.83 -1.72
CA GLN A 38 14.81 11.08 -1.92
C GLN A 38 13.87 12.29 -2.08
N GLU A 39 14.42 13.51 -1.99
CA GLU A 39 13.64 14.77 -2.01
C GLU A 39 12.75 14.95 -3.26
N TYR A 40 13.16 14.41 -4.41
CA TYR A 40 12.45 14.52 -5.71
C TYR A 40 11.76 13.22 -6.14
N GLU A 41 11.53 12.32 -5.18
CA GLU A 41 10.80 11.08 -5.40
C GLU A 41 9.44 11.10 -4.71
N PHE A 42 8.50 10.36 -5.29
CA PHE A 42 7.09 10.35 -4.92
C PHE A 42 6.66 8.93 -4.60
N LEU A 43 6.07 8.74 -3.42
CA LEU A 43 5.36 7.51 -3.07
C LEU A 43 4.02 7.47 -3.81
N VAL A 44 3.83 6.46 -4.66
CA VAL A 44 2.65 6.31 -5.52
C VAL A 44 1.84 5.05 -5.25
N GLY A 45 2.36 4.13 -4.46
CA GLY A 45 1.63 2.93 -4.07
C GLY A 45 2.21 2.27 -2.84
N ILE A 46 1.35 1.60 -2.08
CA ILE A 46 1.72 0.80 -0.92
C ILE A 46 1.00 -0.54 -1.06
N SER A 47 1.73 -1.63 -0.91
CA SER A 47 1.17 -2.99 -0.86
C SER A 47 1.58 -3.63 0.45
N LEU A 48 0.63 -4.21 1.19
CA LEU A 48 0.90 -5.01 2.38
C LEU A 48 0.50 -6.46 2.10
N PHE A 49 1.36 -7.38 2.51
CA PHE A 49 1.09 -8.81 2.54
C PHE A 49 1.35 -9.34 3.94
N ALA A 50 0.28 -9.80 4.59
CA ALA A 50 0.37 -10.66 5.77
C ALA A 50 0.33 -12.12 5.28
N GLY A 51 1.31 -12.92 5.69
CA GLY A 51 1.46 -14.31 5.27
C GLY A 51 0.33 -15.24 5.72
N GLU A 52 0.57 -16.54 5.64
CA GLU A 52 -0.38 -17.55 6.08
C GLU A 52 -0.56 -17.51 7.60
N ASN A 53 -1.74 -17.04 8.05
CA ASN A 53 -2.11 -16.98 9.46
C ASN A 53 -3.08 -18.13 9.79
N HIS A 54 -2.79 -18.90 10.84
CA HIS A 54 -3.63 -20.00 11.30
C HIS A 54 -4.36 -19.65 12.61
N GLY A 55 -5.15 -18.57 12.58
CA GLY A 55 -5.92 -18.08 13.74
C GLY A 55 -5.19 -17.05 14.61
N GLU A 56 -3.89 -16.84 14.41
CA GLU A 56 -3.10 -15.79 15.02
C GLU A 56 -2.22 -15.13 13.96
N HIS A 57 -2.10 -13.80 14.02
CA HIS A 57 -1.13 -13.07 13.22
C HIS A 57 0.24 -13.12 13.88
N ARG A 58 1.30 -13.16 13.06
CA ARG A 58 2.68 -12.99 13.50
C ARG A 58 3.34 -11.92 12.65
N ASP A 59 3.90 -10.94 13.35
CA ASP A 59 4.81 -9.99 12.75
C ASP A 59 6.12 -10.67 12.31
N PRO A 60 6.81 -10.11 11.32
CA PRO A 60 6.46 -8.90 10.58
C PRO A 60 5.49 -9.16 9.40
N VAL A 61 4.81 -8.11 8.95
CA VAL A 61 4.17 -8.06 7.63
C VAL A 61 5.17 -7.59 6.58
N SER A 62 5.00 -8.05 5.33
CA SER A 62 5.81 -7.56 4.21
C SER A 62 5.12 -6.37 3.56
N VAL A 63 5.82 -5.26 3.44
CA VAL A 63 5.31 -4.01 2.86
C VAL A 63 6.19 -3.60 1.68
N THR A 64 5.56 -3.37 0.53
CA THR A 64 6.20 -2.82 -0.66
C THR A 64 5.72 -1.40 -0.88
N PHE A 65 6.66 -0.45 -0.86
CA PHE A 65 6.45 0.92 -1.29
C PHE A 65 6.86 1.06 -2.76
N LEU A 66 5.97 1.66 -3.55
CA LEU A 66 6.19 1.97 -4.96
C LEU A 66 6.52 3.44 -5.10
N ILE A 67 7.73 3.73 -5.56
CA ILE A 67 8.30 5.07 -5.62
C ILE A 67 8.66 5.39 -7.07
N THR A 68 8.46 6.64 -7.47
CA THR A 68 8.84 7.13 -8.80
C THR A 68 9.42 8.54 -8.70
N ASP A 69 10.08 9.02 -9.74
CA ASP A 69 10.58 10.39 -9.82
C ASP A 69 9.47 11.35 -10.32
N GLU A 70 9.83 12.62 -10.50
CA GLU A 70 8.89 13.61 -11.03
C GLU A 70 8.34 13.25 -12.42
N THR A 71 9.18 12.67 -13.29
CA THR A 71 8.80 12.28 -14.64
C THR A 71 7.73 11.19 -14.60
N GLY A 72 7.97 10.12 -13.83
CA GLY A 72 7.03 9.03 -13.69
C GLY A 72 5.75 9.45 -12.95
N PHE A 73 5.84 10.34 -11.95
CA PHE A 73 4.67 10.90 -11.29
C PHE A 73 3.76 11.67 -12.26
N ARG A 74 4.35 12.51 -13.13
CA ARG A 74 3.63 13.25 -14.17
C ARG A 74 3.01 12.29 -15.20
N ALA A 75 3.75 11.27 -15.62
CA ALA A 75 3.27 10.26 -16.57
C ALA A 75 2.06 9.48 -16.03
N LEU A 76 2.09 9.08 -14.74
CA LEU A 76 0.95 8.44 -14.06
C LEU A 76 -0.29 9.35 -14.06
N GLY A 77 -0.14 10.64 -13.77
CA GLY A 77 -1.23 11.61 -13.81
C GLY A 77 -1.84 11.82 -15.21
N GLN A 78 -1.10 11.47 -16.26
CA GLN A 78 -1.55 11.54 -17.66
C GLN A 78 -2.07 10.20 -18.19
N ASN A 79 -2.13 9.15 -17.35
CA ASN A 79 -2.43 7.77 -17.76
C ASN A 79 -1.49 7.24 -18.85
N SER A 80 -0.24 7.71 -18.87
CA SER A 80 0.81 7.15 -19.72
C SER A 80 1.26 5.80 -19.18
N SER A 81 1.68 4.90 -20.08
CA SER A 81 2.33 3.63 -19.72
C SER A 81 3.85 3.75 -19.59
N GLU A 82 4.41 4.93 -19.87
CA GLU A 82 5.85 5.19 -19.85
C GLU A 82 6.24 5.86 -18.53
N TYR A 83 6.49 5.03 -17.51
CA TYR A 83 7.00 5.46 -16.21
C TYR A 83 7.87 4.37 -15.59
N GLU A 84 8.83 4.78 -14.77
CA GLU A 84 9.66 3.85 -13.99
C GLU A 84 9.21 3.84 -12.54
N ILE A 85 8.98 2.64 -12.00
CA ILE A 85 8.63 2.43 -10.58
C ILE A 85 9.77 1.68 -9.90
N ARG A 86 10.35 2.29 -8.87
CA ARG A 86 11.27 1.66 -7.93
C ARG A 86 10.47 1.04 -6.79
N LYS A 87 10.84 -0.18 -6.40
CA LYS A 87 10.24 -0.87 -5.26
C LYS A 87 11.17 -0.78 -4.06
N VAL A 88 10.60 -0.45 -2.90
CA VAL A 88 11.25 -0.63 -1.60
C VAL A 88 10.46 -1.67 -0.83
N ASN A 89 11.07 -2.81 -0.54
CA ASN A 89 10.46 -3.85 0.27
C ASN A 89 11.02 -3.76 1.68
N VAL A 90 10.15 -3.73 2.67
CA VAL A 90 10.50 -3.75 4.08
C VAL A 90 9.59 -4.70 4.81
N ASP A 91 10.14 -5.34 5.83
CA ASP A 91 9.37 -6.09 6.81
C ASP A 91 9.21 -5.20 8.04
N MET A 92 7.97 -5.03 8.51
CA MET A 92 7.68 -4.18 9.67
C MET A 92 6.53 -4.77 10.50
N GLU A 93 6.40 -4.36 11.76
CA GLU A 93 5.24 -4.75 12.54
C GLU A 93 3.95 -4.14 11.96
N ILE A 94 2.85 -4.88 12.02
CA ILE A 94 1.55 -4.42 11.57
C ILE A 94 1.13 -3.13 12.28
N THR A 95 1.50 -3.00 13.55
CA THR A 95 1.25 -1.78 14.35
C THR A 95 2.00 -0.58 13.80
N ALA A 96 3.26 -0.77 13.37
CA ALA A 96 4.07 0.27 12.73
C ALA A 96 3.52 0.63 11.35
N PHE A 97 3.04 -0.34 10.57
CA PHE A 97 2.36 -0.08 9.30
C PHE A 97 1.09 0.77 9.50
N LEU A 98 0.23 0.39 10.44
CA LEU A 98 -1.01 1.12 10.72
C LEU A 98 -0.73 2.55 11.22
N ALA A 99 0.40 2.78 11.90
CA ALA A 99 0.82 4.10 12.35
C ALA A 99 1.23 5.06 11.21
N LEU A 100 1.42 4.58 9.99
CA LEU A 100 1.74 5.41 8.81
C LEU A 100 0.55 6.25 8.32
N PHE A 101 -0.64 6.03 8.86
CA PHE A 101 -1.88 6.66 8.40
C PHE A 101 -2.59 7.37 9.56
N LYS A 102 -3.26 8.48 9.25
CA LYS A 102 -4.13 9.18 10.22
C LYS A 102 -5.40 8.40 10.48
N ARG A 103 -5.93 7.78 9.42
CA ARG A 103 -7.08 6.86 9.41
C ARG A 103 -6.82 5.81 8.35
N PHE A 104 -7.19 4.56 8.63
CA PHE A 104 -7.04 3.44 7.72
C PHE A 104 -8.25 2.52 7.86
N GLU A 105 -8.89 2.20 6.73
CA GLU A 105 -10.05 1.32 6.68
C GLU A 105 -9.89 0.30 5.56
N ILE A 106 -10.30 -0.93 5.85
CA ILE A 106 -10.41 -2.02 4.87
C ILE A 106 -11.84 -2.55 4.95
N THR A 107 -12.47 -2.68 3.79
CA THR A 107 -13.72 -3.43 3.64
C THR A 107 -13.44 -4.73 2.90
N LEU A 108 -14.11 -5.79 3.34
CA LEU A 108 -14.03 -7.10 2.70
C LEU A 108 -15.42 -7.72 2.68
N SER A 109 -15.82 -8.23 1.52
CA SER A 109 -17.07 -8.97 1.39
C SER A 109 -16.87 -10.20 0.52
N THR A 110 -17.67 -11.23 0.78
CA THR A 110 -17.64 -12.50 0.04
C THR A 110 -17.86 -12.22 -1.44
N ASN A 111 -16.87 -12.53 -2.27
CA ASN A 111 -16.90 -12.25 -3.70
C ASN A 111 -17.29 -10.79 -4.04
N SER A 112 -16.89 -9.82 -3.21
CA SER A 112 -17.25 -8.39 -3.36
C SER A 112 -18.76 -8.10 -3.31
N CYS A 113 -19.57 -8.99 -2.72
CA CYS A 113 -21.03 -8.89 -2.82
C CYS A 113 -21.64 -7.63 -2.14
N LEU A 114 -20.91 -6.97 -1.24
CA LEU A 114 -21.33 -5.75 -0.56
C LEU A 114 -20.58 -4.49 -1.01
N GLU A 115 -19.61 -4.60 -1.92
CA GLU A 115 -18.81 -3.43 -2.32
C GLU A 115 -19.70 -2.36 -2.99
N GLY A 116 -19.64 -1.14 -2.48
CA GLY A 116 -20.42 0.01 -2.98
C GLY A 116 -21.92 -0.05 -2.71
N LYS A 117 -22.40 -0.94 -1.82
CA LYS A 117 -23.82 -1.07 -1.46
C LYS A 117 -24.08 -0.51 -0.06
N GLU A 118 -25.29 0.03 0.14
CA GLU A 118 -25.82 0.32 1.47
C GLU A 118 -26.16 -1.00 2.18
N TYR A 119 -25.83 -1.08 3.47
CA TYR A 119 -26.09 -2.25 4.32
C TYR A 119 -26.42 -1.84 5.75
#